data_AF-A0A8H3DS24-F1
#
_entry.id   AF-A0A8H3DS24-F1
#
_cell.length_a   1.000
_cell.length_b   1.000
_cell.length_c   1.000
_cell.angle_alpha   90.00
_cell.angle_beta   90.00
_cell.angle_gamma   90.00
#
_symmetry.space_group_name_H-M   'P 1'
#
loop_
_entity.id
_entity.type
_entity.pdbx_description
1 polymer ?
#
loop_
_entity_poly.entity_id
_entity_poly.type
_entity_poly.pdbx_seq_one_letter_code
_entity_poly.pdbx_strand_id
1 'polypeptide(L)'
;MIMDPDLIDSLSSNPDERVIVQRIATHKPALTAEDCTGFPANRRAAVLVLLFVRGGHIRVLLTTRSKSLRSHPGQVALPGGRSVNPTKKSA
;
A
#
# COMPACT_ATOMS: atom_id res chain seq x y z
N MET A 1 -7.37 -5.03 -13.19
CA MET A 1 -8.12 -3.76 -13.27
C MET A 1 -7.30 -2.83 -14.14
N ILE A 2 -7.80 -2.42 -15.30
CA ILE A 2 -7.10 -1.46 -16.14
C ILE A 2 -7.49 -0.08 -15.63
N MET A 3 -6.51 0.67 -15.12
CA MET A 3 -6.68 2.07 -14.73
C MET A 3 -6.78 2.94 -16.00
N ASP A 4 -7.59 3.98 -15.95
CA ASP A 4 -7.79 4.92 -17.05
C ASP A 4 -6.45 5.62 -17.41
N PRO A 5 -5.94 5.48 -18.65
CA PRO A 5 -4.70 6.11 -19.09
C PRO A 5 -4.69 7.63 -18.93
N ASP A 6 -5.81 8.30 -19.18
CA ASP A 6 -5.89 9.76 -19.09
C ASP A 6 -5.78 10.22 -17.62
N LEU A 7 -6.39 9.46 -16.71
CA LEU A 7 -6.22 9.66 -15.27
C LEU A 7 -4.76 9.46 -14.84
N ILE A 8 -4.12 8.37 -15.26
CA ILE A 8 -2.72 8.05 -14.92
C ILE A 8 -1.79 9.19 -15.32
N ASP A 9 -1.95 9.69 -16.55
CA ASP A 9 -1.13 10.77 -17.08
C ASP A 9 -1.40 12.09 -16.34
N SER A 10 -2.61 12.32 -15.82
CA SER A 10 -2.93 13.51 -15.03
C SER A 10 -2.28 13.53 -13.63
N LEU A 11 -1.83 12.39 -13.09
CA LEU A 11 -1.32 12.28 -11.72
C LEU A 11 0.02 13.00 -11.48
N SER A 12 0.79 13.28 -12.54
CA SER A 12 2.02 14.08 -12.42
C SER A 12 2.33 14.83 -13.71
N SER A 13 2.80 16.08 -13.58
CA SER A 13 3.36 16.86 -14.68
C SER A 13 4.84 16.54 -14.93
N ASN A 14 5.49 15.75 -14.07
CA ASN A 14 6.89 15.36 -14.20
C ASN A 14 7.02 14.08 -15.06
N PRO A 15 7.77 14.10 -16.18
CA PRO A 15 7.88 12.95 -17.08
C PRO A 15 8.52 11.72 -16.42
N ASP A 16 9.49 11.90 -15.51
CA ASP A 16 10.12 10.79 -14.80
C ASP A 16 9.14 10.11 -13.83
N GLU A 17 8.29 10.90 -13.18
CA GLU A 17 7.24 10.39 -12.30
C GLU A 17 6.16 9.63 -13.09
N ARG A 18 5.79 10.12 -14.28
CA ARG A 18 4.80 9.46 -15.16
C ARG A 18 5.21 8.04 -15.51
N VAL A 19 6.49 7.80 -15.82
CA VAL A 19 6.98 6.45 -16.12
C VAL A 19 6.78 5.50 -14.93
N ILE A 20 6.99 5.99 -13.71
CA ILE A 20 6.80 5.21 -12.48
C ILE A 20 5.32 4.90 -12.26
N VAL A 21 4.46 5.91 -12.37
CA VAL A 21 3.02 5.77 -12.21
C VAL A 21 2.45 4.79 -13.24
N GLN A 22 2.85 4.89 -14.51
CA GLN A 22 2.45 3.98 -15.57
C GLN A 22 2.88 2.52 -15.30
N ARG A 23 4.12 2.31 -14.82
CA ARG A 23 4.60 0.97 -14.43
C ARG A 23 3.77 0.36 -13.30
N ILE A 24 3.40 1.16 -12.30
CA ILE A 24 2.57 0.69 -11.19
C ILE A 24 1.15 0.39 -11.69
N ALA A 25 0.57 1.27 -12.50
CA ALA A 25 -0.79 1.11 -13.01
C ALA A 25 -0.95 -0.09 -13.95
N THR A 26 0.11 -0.47 -14.67
CA THR A 26 0.12 -1.63 -15.57
C THR A 26 0.56 -2.92 -14.89
N HIS A 27 1.04 -2.85 -13.64
CA HIS A 27 1.49 -4.02 -12.89
C HIS A 27 0.33 -4.99 -12.62
N LYS A 28 0.49 -6.24 -13.04
CA LYS A 28 -0.42 -7.33 -12.71
C LYS A 28 0.16 -8.12 -11.52
N PRO A 29 -0.48 -8.07 -10.34
CA PRO A 29 0.01 -8.82 -9.20
C PRO A 29 -0.13 -10.32 -9.46
N ALA A 30 0.82 -11.11 -8.95
CA ALA A 30 0.82 -12.56 -9.10
C ALA A 30 -0.31 -13.24 -8.29
N LEU A 31 -0.81 -12.57 -7.26
CA LEU A 31 -1.93 -13.00 -6.43
C LEU A 31 -2.93 -11.86 -6.32
N THR A 32 -4.21 -12.18 -6.41
CA THR A 32 -5.31 -11.25 -6.20
C THR A 32 -6.01 -11.50 -4.86
N ALA A 33 -7.01 -10.69 -4.54
CA ALA A 33 -7.78 -10.87 -3.31
C ALA A 33 -8.57 -12.19 -3.32
N GLU A 34 -8.99 -12.64 -4.51
CA GLU A 34 -9.73 -13.88 -4.75
C GLU A 34 -8.85 -15.11 -4.49
N ASP A 35 -7.56 -15.04 -4.84
CA ASP A 35 -6.58 -16.10 -4.52
C ASP A 35 -6.34 -16.23 -3.01
N CYS A 36 -6.63 -15.17 -2.24
CA CYS A 36 -6.39 -15.10 -0.81
C CYS A 36 -7.59 -15.57 0.05
N THR A 37 -8.57 -16.25 -0.53
CA THR A 37 -9.78 -16.71 0.18
C THR A 37 -9.49 -17.66 1.35
N GLY A 38 -8.44 -18.48 1.24
CA GLY A 38 -8.00 -19.39 2.31
C GLY A 38 -7.41 -18.71 3.56
N PHE A 39 -7.12 -17.40 3.50
CA PHE A 39 -6.59 -16.67 4.65
C PHE A 39 -7.71 -16.16 5.57
N PRO A 40 -7.67 -16.47 6.88
CA PRO A 40 -8.67 -16.00 7.84
C PRO A 40 -8.80 -14.48 7.82
N ALA A 41 -10.02 -13.97 7.70
CA ALA A 41 -10.27 -12.53 7.58
C ALA A 41 -9.69 -11.71 8.75
N ASN A 42 -9.72 -12.26 9.97
CA ASN A 42 -9.15 -11.65 11.17
C ASN A 42 -7.62 -11.60 11.21
N ARG A 43 -6.94 -12.28 10.28
CA ARG A 43 -5.48 -12.25 10.09
C ARG A 43 -5.06 -11.46 8.85
N ARG A 44 -6.00 -10.97 8.05
CA ARG A 44 -5.68 -10.12 6.89
C ARG A 44 -5.22 -8.76 7.39
N ALA A 45 -4.22 -8.21 6.72
CA ALA A 45 -3.69 -6.88 6.97
C ALA A 45 -3.41 -6.21 5.63
N ALA A 46 -3.44 -4.88 5.62
CA ALA A 46 -3.05 -4.08 4.48
C ALA A 46 -2.00 -3.07 4.91
N VAL A 47 -1.09 -2.76 3.98
CA VAL A 47 -0.06 -1.74 4.15
C VAL A 47 -0.16 -0.74 3.01
N LEU A 48 0.22 0.50 3.30
CA LEU A 48 0.40 1.55 2.32
C LEU A 48 1.88 1.61 1.93
N VAL A 49 2.17 1.42 0.65
CA VAL A 49 3.49 1.72 0.07
C VAL A 49 3.43 3.12 -0.54
N LEU A 50 3.71 4.14 0.27
CA LEU A 50 3.70 5.53 -0.18
C LEU A 50 5.03 5.85 -0.88
N LEU A 51 4.96 6.11 -2.18
CA LEU A 51 6.08 6.53 -3.02
C LEU A 51 6.09 8.06 -3.16
N PHE A 52 7.26 8.67 -3.03
CA PHE A 52 7.45 10.10 -3.26
C PHE A 52 8.88 10.40 -3.74
N VAL A 53 9.06 11.51 -4.44
CA VAL A 53 10.37 11.96 -4.91
C VAL A 53 10.94 13.02 -3.97
N ARG A 54 12.20 12.86 -3.56
CA ARG A 54 12.93 13.89 -2.82
C ARG A 54 14.42 13.85 -3.16
N GLY A 55 14.94 14.98 -3.61
CA GLY A 55 16.33 15.12 -4.04
C GLY A 55 16.66 14.23 -5.25
N GLY A 56 15.75 14.13 -6.22
CA GLY A 56 15.95 13.33 -7.43
C GLY A 56 15.83 11.80 -7.27
N HIS A 57 15.48 11.32 -6.07
CA HIS A 57 15.33 9.89 -5.79
C HIS A 57 13.91 9.54 -5.36
N ILE A 58 13.39 8.41 -5.86
CA ILE A 58 12.18 7.77 -5.36
C ILE A 58 12.45 7.23 -3.96
N ARG A 59 11.52 7.47 -3.04
CA ARG A 59 11.60 7.02 -1.65
C ARG A 59 10.28 6.40 -1.22
N VAL A 60 10.36 5.52 -0.22
CA VAL A 60 9.21 4.92 0.45
C VAL A 60 9.10 5.47 1.87
N LEU A 61 7.90 5.86 2.28
CA LEU A 61 7.66 6.22 3.68
C LEU A 61 7.64 4.98 4.56
N LEU A 62 8.50 4.98 5.58
CA LEU A 62 8.51 3.96 6.63
C LEU A 62 8.18 4.60 7.98
N THR A 63 7.67 3.78 8.88
CA THR A 63 7.32 4.15 10.26
C THR A 63 8.15 3.34 11.23
N THR A 64 8.42 3.89 12.40
CA THR A 64 8.87 3.10 13.56
C THR A 64 7.66 2.83 14.42
N ARG A 65 7.38 1.55 14.68
CA ARG A 65 6.22 1.14 15.49
C ARG A 65 6.39 1.59 16.94
N SER A 66 5.30 2.07 17.57
CA SER A 66 5.32 2.44 18.98
C SER A 66 5.80 1.28 19.86
N LYS A 67 6.62 1.59 20.87
CA LYS A 67 7.11 0.62 21.85
C LYS A 67 5.98 0.01 22.70
N SER A 68 4.83 0.68 22.79
CA SER A 68 3.67 0.21 23.55
C SER A 68 2.81 -0.81 22.81
N LEU A 69 3.11 -1.14 21.56
CA LEU A 69 2.31 -2.09 20.79
C LEU A 69 2.56 -3.53 21.26
N ARG A 70 1.48 -4.31 21.36
CA ARG A 70 1.51 -5.74 21.73
C ARG A 70 2.35 -6.60 20.79
N SER A 71 2.54 -6.17 19.53
CA SER A 71 3.27 -6.93 18.52
C SER A 71 4.21 -6.03 17.73
N HIS A 72 5.43 -6.53 17.53
CA HIS A 72 6.52 -5.86 16.80
C HIS A 72 6.81 -4.42 17.30
N PRO A 73 6.95 -4.19 18.61
CA PRO A 73 7.24 -2.86 19.15
C PRO A 73 8.62 -2.38 18.69
N GLY A 74 8.74 -1.09 18.33
CA GLY A 74 10.01 -0.48 17.93
C GLY A 74 10.56 -0.89 16.56
N GLN A 75 9.91 -1.81 15.84
CA GLN A 75 10.36 -2.24 14.52
C GLN A 75 10.02 -1.20 13.43
N VAL A 76 10.91 -1.09 12.43
CA VAL A 76 10.64 -0.33 11.21
C VAL A 76 9.64 -1.12 10.35
N ALA A 77 8.58 -0.46 9.90
CA ALA A 77 7.51 -1.08 9.13
C ALA A 77 6.87 -0.09 8.16
N LEU A 78 6.26 -0.63 7.10
CA LEU A 78 5.34 0.14 6.27
C LEU A 78 4.12 0.59 7.11
N PRO A 79 3.57 1.78 6.85
CA PRO A 79 2.29 2.18 7.41
C PRO A 79 1.21 1.14 7.05
N GLY A 80 0.36 0.79 8.00
CA GLY A 80 -0.68 -0.21 7.75
C GLY A 80 -1.32 -0.74 9.02
N GLY A 81 -2.19 -1.72 8.84
CA GLY A 81 -2.97 -2.29 9.94
C GLY A 81 -3.72 -3.55 9.54
N ARG A 82 -4.30 -4.20 10.55
CA ARG A 82 -5.21 -5.33 10.34
C ARG A 82 -6.44 -4.84 9.58
N SER A 83 -6.89 -5.63 8.61
CA SER A 83 -8.14 -5.36 7.91
C SER A 83 -9.28 -5.55 8.90
N VAL A 84 -10.06 -4.50 9.11
CA VAL A 84 -11.24 -4.56 9.97
C VAL A 84 -12.42 -4.94 9.09
N ASN A 85 -13.00 -6.12 9.32
CA ASN A 85 -14.31 -6.42 8.74
C ASN A 85 -15.31 -5.38 9.26
N PRO A 86 -16.10 -4.72 8.39
CA PRO A 86 -17.07 -3.69 8.82
C PRO A 86 -18.20 -4.22 9.72
N THR A 87 -18.28 -5.54 9.98
CA THR A 87 -19.38 -6.20 10.69
C THR A 87 -19.16 -6.46 12.19
N LYS A 88 -18.14 -5.87 12.83
CA LYS A 88 -18.10 -5.86 14.32
C LYS A 88 -17.83 -4.46 14.87
N LYS A 89 -18.92 -3.74 15.11
CA LYS A 89 -18.99 -2.75 16.19
C LYS A 89 -19.10 -3.57 17.48
N SER A 90 -17.97 -3.79 18.15
CA SER A 90 -17.99 -4.27 19.53
C SER A 90 -18.29 -3.07 20.42
N ALA A 91 -19.49 -3.12 21.03
CA ALA A 91 -19.86 -2.31 22.18
C ALA A 91 -18.97 -2.67 23.39
#